data_AF-A0A3C1WER5-F1
#
_entry.id   AF-A0A3C1WER5-F1
#
_cell.length_a   1.000
_cell.length_b   1.000
_cell.length_c   1.000
_cell.angle_alpha   90.00
_cell.angle_beta   90.00
_cell.angle_gamma   90.00
#
_symmetry.space_group_name_H-M   'P 1'
#
loop_
_entity.id
_entity.type
_entity.pdbx_description
1 polymer ?
#
loop_
_entity_poly.entity_id
_entity_poly.type
_entity_poly.pdbx_seq_one_letter_code
_entity_poly.pdbx_strand_id
1 'polypeptide(L)'
;MDPNEDKAKARRAFRLDLLKLFIDKIALGAVVVLFGFLANKWFEKYKFRLSEQRFFMEQRLESIKKIQTAYTVMFHKFDNYTLRGYSRPVDYQARYDSAVDGYTRALDEHGTLLSPQTLERMDYQGWLFQNFKYQDVAAQASYRNFFYDLYREFYLQAKVELGVIPDTARHPVEFDEWSHAKADSLGAQAFFDANFEKWKQRRDAMAGNF
;
A
#
# COMPACT_ATOMS: atom_id res chain seq x y z
N MET A 1 79.77 -34.32 -21.47
CA MET A 1 78.80 -33.65 -20.59
C MET A 1 79.24 -33.90 -19.17
N ASP A 2 79.45 -32.84 -18.39
CA ASP A 2 79.88 -32.95 -17.00
C ASP A 2 78.68 -33.38 -16.13
N PRO A 3 78.73 -34.56 -15.48
CA PRO A 3 77.65 -35.07 -14.64
C PRO A 3 77.24 -34.10 -13.51
N ASN A 4 78.11 -33.17 -13.14
CA ASN A 4 77.84 -32.17 -12.11
C ASN A 4 76.99 -31.00 -12.62
N GLU A 5 77.13 -30.60 -13.89
CA GLU A 5 76.27 -29.57 -14.50
C GLU A 5 74.84 -30.07 -14.69
N ASP A 6 74.66 -31.32 -15.10
CA ASP A 6 73.34 -31.90 -15.32
C ASP A 6 72.58 -32.09 -13.99
N LYS A 7 73.28 -32.46 -12.91
CA LYS A 7 72.71 -32.48 -11.55
C LYS A 7 72.35 -31.08 -11.05
N ALA A 8 73.14 -30.06 -11.36
CA ALA A 8 72.85 -28.68 -10.98
C ALA A 8 71.62 -28.13 -11.74
N LYS A 9 71.49 -28.44 -13.04
CA LYS A 9 70.31 -28.11 -13.85
C LYS A 9 69.04 -28.81 -13.34
N ALA A 10 69.11 -30.11 -13.05
CA ALA A 10 67.98 -30.87 -12.52
C ALA A 10 67.52 -30.34 -11.15
N ARG A 11 68.45 -29.97 -10.26
CA ARG A 11 68.12 -29.34 -8.96
C ARG A 11 67.47 -27.97 -9.13
N ARG A 12 67.91 -27.17 -10.11
CA ARG A 12 67.31 -25.87 -10.43
C ARG A 12 65.90 -26.01 -10.99
N ALA A 13 65.67 -26.95 -11.90
CA ALA A 13 64.36 -27.26 -12.46
C ALA A 13 63.38 -27.71 -11.37
N PHE A 14 63.78 -28.64 -10.49
CA PHE A 14 62.95 -29.11 -9.37
C PHE A 14 62.59 -27.99 -8.39
N ARG A 15 63.51 -27.06 -8.11
CA ARG A 15 63.23 -25.87 -7.26
C ARG A 15 62.23 -24.93 -7.93
N LEU A 16 62.33 -24.72 -9.23
CA LEU A 16 61.38 -23.89 -9.99
C LEU A 16 59.99 -24.51 -10.02
N ASP A 17 59.88 -25.84 -10.19
CA ASP A 17 58.60 -26.55 -10.14
C ASP A 17 57.94 -26.49 -8.75
N LEU A 18 58.72 -26.66 -7.69
CA LEU A 18 58.23 -26.48 -6.32
C LEU A 18 57.73 -25.05 -6.06
N LEU A 19 58.45 -24.05 -6.57
CA LEU A 19 58.09 -22.64 -6.38
C LEU A 19 56.83 -22.28 -7.17
N LYS A 20 56.67 -22.81 -8.39
CA LYS A 20 55.43 -22.70 -9.16
C LYS A 20 54.25 -23.33 -8.43
N LEU A 21 54.41 -24.56 -7.93
CA LEU A 21 53.36 -25.27 -7.19
C LEU A 21 52.96 -24.53 -5.90
N PHE A 22 53.93 -23.89 -5.24
CA PHE A 22 53.66 -23.05 -4.07
C PHE A 22 52.88 -21.77 -4.43
N ILE A 23 53.28 -21.07 -5.50
CA ILE A 23 52.58 -19.88 -6.01
C ILE A 23 51.15 -20.23 -6.43
N ASP A 24 50.94 -21.34 -7.15
CA ASP A 24 49.61 -21.77 -7.59
C ASP A 24 48.68 -22.03 -6.40
N LYS A 25 49.18 -22.65 -5.32
CA LYS A 25 48.39 -22.88 -4.10
C LYS A 25 48.07 -21.58 -3.37
N ILE A 26 49.01 -20.64 -3.29
CA ILE A 26 48.77 -19.32 -2.69
C ILE A 26 47.74 -18.54 -3.51
N ALA A 27 47.87 -18.54 -4.84
CA ALA A 27 46.93 -17.89 -5.74
C ALA A 27 45.52 -18.48 -5.59
N LEU A 28 45.41 -19.81 -5.53
CA LEU A 28 44.14 -20.48 -5.28
C LEU A 28 43.55 -20.11 -3.91
N GLY A 29 44.38 -20.07 -2.85
CA GLY A 29 43.96 -19.60 -1.54
C GLY A 29 43.46 -18.16 -1.55
N ALA A 30 44.16 -17.26 -2.24
CA ALA A 30 43.76 -15.86 -2.40
C ALA A 30 42.43 -15.73 -3.16
N VAL A 31 42.23 -16.53 -4.22
CA VAL A 31 40.98 -16.58 -4.99
C VAL A 31 39.82 -17.05 -4.10
N VAL A 32 40.00 -18.12 -3.32
CA VAL A 32 38.97 -18.62 -2.39
C VAL A 32 38.61 -17.57 -1.35
N VAL A 33 39.60 -16.89 -0.76
CA VAL A 33 39.37 -15.81 0.20
C VAL A 33 38.61 -14.65 -0.44
N LEU A 34 38.99 -14.24 -1.66
CA LEU A 34 38.33 -13.17 -2.40
C LEU A 34 36.87 -13.51 -2.71
N PHE A 35 36.59 -14.71 -3.21
CA PHE A 35 35.22 -15.16 -3.46
C PHE A 35 34.41 -15.28 -2.17
N GLY A 36 35.01 -15.78 -1.08
CA GLY A 36 34.36 -15.82 0.23
C GLY A 36 33.98 -14.42 0.74
N PHE A 37 34.87 -13.44 0.57
CA PHE A 37 34.61 -12.05 0.94
C PHE A 37 33.48 -11.42 0.08
N LEU A 38 33.52 -11.63 -1.24
CA LEU A 38 32.48 -11.14 -2.15
C LEU A 38 31.12 -11.78 -1.84
N ALA A 39 31.08 -13.09 -1.60
CA ALA A 39 29.88 -13.80 -1.20
C ALA A 39 29.35 -13.27 0.13
N ASN A 40 30.20 -13.08 1.14
CA ASN A 40 29.77 -12.54 2.43
C ASN A 40 29.19 -11.13 2.30
N LYS A 41 29.87 -10.23 1.56
CA LYS A 41 29.38 -8.87 1.30
C LYS A 41 28.04 -8.88 0.54
N TRP A 42 27.88 -9.82 -0.39
CA TRP A 42 26.62 -9.98 -1.12
C TRP A 42 25.49 -10.48 -0.19
N PHE A 43 25.77 -11.45 0.68
CA PHE A 43 24.83 -11.94 1.70
C PHE A 43 24.43 -10.86 2.70
N GLU A 44 25.38 -10.04 3.18
CA GLU A 44 25.09 -8.92 4.07
C GLU A 44 24.19 -7.89 3.39
N LYS A 45 24.49 -7.53 2.13
CA LYS A 45 23.65 -6.61 1.36
C LYS A 45 22.25 -7.17 1.10
N TYR A 46 22.12 -8.49 0.92
CA TYR A 46 20.83 -9.15 0.77
C TYR A 46 20.03 -9.14 2.09
N LYS A 47 20.66 -9.50 3.22
CA LYS A 47 20.04 -9.43 4.55
C LYS A 47 19.56 -8.02 4.87
N PHE A 48 20.40 -7.01 4.63
CA PHE A 48 20.05 -5.61 4.83
C PHE A 48 18.81 -5.20 4.02
N ARG A 49 18.77 -5.53 2.72
CA ARG A 49 17.62 -5.24 1.86
C ARG A 49 16.35 -5.95 2.33
N LEU A 50 16.45 -7.19 2.78
CA LEU A 50 15.30 -7.95 3.29
C LEU A 50 14.75 -7.33 4.58
N SER A 51 15.63 -6.89 5.48
CA SER A 51 15.24 -6.17 6.69
C SER A 51 14.59 -4.81 6.40
N GLU A 52 15.15 -4.04 5.45
CA GLU A 52 14.58 -2.77 5.01
C GLU A 52 13.19 -2.94 4.38
N GLN A 53 13.03 -3.93 3.50
CA GLN A 53 11.73 -4.27 2.91
C GLN A 53 10.70 -4.68 3.96
N ARG A 54 11.11 -5.48 4.94
CA ARG A 54 10.23 -5.89 6.04
C ARG A 54 9.80 -4.69 6.89
N PHE A 55 10.74 -3.82 7.24
CA PHE A 55 10.46 -2.60 8.01
C PHE A 55 9.48 -1.69 7.26
N PHE A 56 9.69 -1.47 5.96
CA PHE A 56 8.79 -0.68 5.13
C PHE A 56 7.38 -1.29 5.06
N MET A 57 7.28 -2.61 4.92
CA MET A 57 5.98 -3.30 4.92
C MET A 57 5.27 -3.19 6.28
N GLU A 58 6.01 -3.30 7.38
CA GLU A 58 5.47 -3.10 8.73
C GLU A 58 4.95 -1.67 8.92
N GLN A 59 5.69 -0.66 8.45
CA GLN A 59 5.25 0.74 8.47
C GLN A 59 4.01 0.99 7.60
N ARG A 60 3.95 0.41 6.40
CA ARG A 60 2.78 0.51 5.52
C ARG A 60 1.55 -0.14 6.15
N LEU A 61 1.71 -1.29 6.79
CA LEU A 61 0.63 -1.94 7.54
C LEU A 61 0.12 -1.08 8.70
N GLU A 62 1.02 -0.50 9.49
CA GLU A 62 0.66 0.40 10.58
C GLU A 62 -0.09 1.63 10.05
N SER A 63 0.40 2.22 8.96
CA SER A 63 -0.21 3.38 8.29
C SER A 63 -1.62 3.09 7.82
N ILE A 64 -1.83 1.96 7.12
CA ILE A 64 -3.15 1.53 6.68
C ILE A 64 -4.09 1.31 7.86
N LYS A 65 -3.64 0.72 8.97
CA LYS A 65 -4.46 0.54 10.17
C LYS A 65 -4.91 1.85 10.79
N LYS A 66 -4.04 2.87 10.82
CA LYS A 66 -4.37 4.20 11.33
C LYS A 66 -5.41 4.89 10.46
N ILE A 67 -5.21 4.87 9.14
CA ILE A 67 -6.17 5.42 8.16
C ILE A 67 -7.50 4.67 8.25
N GLN A 68 -7.47 3.33 8.36
CA GLN A 68 -8.68 2.53 8.51
C GLN A 68 -9.45 2.86 9.77
N THR A 69 -8.76 3.03 10.89
CA THR A 69 -9.40 3.37 12.17
C THR A 69 -10.07 4.74 12.07
N ALA A 70 -9.39 5.73 11.48
CA ALA A 70 -9.96 7.07 11.28
C ALA A 70 -11.19 7.03 10.36
N TYR A 71 -11.11 6.29 9.25
CA TYR A 71 -12.22 6.12 8.32
C TYR A 71 -13.43 5.43 8.96
N THR A 72 -13.19 4.41 9.77
CA THR A 72 -14.25 3.70 10.52
C THR A 72 -14.91 4.59 11.56
N VAL A 73 -14.14 5.45 12.24
CA VAL A 73 -14.72 6.47 13.13
C VAL A 73 -15.60 7.44 12.34
N MET A 74 -15.13 7.94 11.20
CA MET A 74 -15.90 8.81 10.32
C MET A 74 -17.21 8.15 9.87
N PHE A 75 -17.15 6.90 9.40
CA PHE A 75 -18.33 6.13 9.01
C PHE A 75 -19.29 5.89 10.17
N HIS A 76 -18.82 5.48 11.35
CA HIS A 76 -19.70 5.25 12.50
C HIS A 76 -20.36 6.53 13.00
N LYS A 77 -19.65 7.67 12.95
CA LYS A 77 -20.27 8.97 13.24
C LYS A 77 -21.40 9.22 12.25
N PHE A 78 -21.14 9.06 10.95
CA PHE A 78 -22.18 9.18 9.93
C PHE A 78 -23.38 8.25 10.19
N ASP A 79 -23.15 6.93 10.31
CA ASP A 79 -24.22 5.92 10.45
C ASP A 79 -25.08 6.18 11.70
N ASN A 80 -24.46 6.51 12.84
CA ASN A 80 -25.18 6.85 14.08
C ASN A 80 -26.15 8.02 13.92
N TYR A 81 -25.86 8.99 13.04
CA TYR A 81 -26.72 10.15 12.80
C TYR A 81 -27.79 9.89 11.73
N THR A 82 -27.67 8.79 10.99
CA THR A 82 -28.67 8.33 10.02
C THR A 82 -29.58 7.22 10.56
N LEU A 83 -29.33 6.72 11.78
CA LEU A 83 -30.14 5.69 12.42
C LEU A 83 -31.52 6.23 12.85
N ARG A 84 -32.54 5.43 12.53
CA ARG A 84 -33.98 5.74 12.62
C ARG A 84 -34.40 6.18 14.02
N GLY A 85 -35.00 7.37 14.11
CA GLY A 85 -35.89 7.76 15.22
C GLY A 85 -35.24 8.53 16.38
N TYR A 86 -33.93 8.75 16.38
CA TYR A 86 -33.30 9.65 17.33
C TYR A 86 -33.23 11.07 16.76
N SER A 87 -33.61 12.06 17.56
CA SER A 87 -33.32 13.46 17.25
C SER A 87 -31.81 13.62 17.13
N ARG A 88 -31.37 14.24 16.02
CA ARG A 88 -29.94 14.51 15.82
C ARG A 88 -29.44 15.37 16.99
N PRO A 89 -28.26 15.06 17.56
CA PRO A 89 -27.66 15.93 18.56
C PRO A 89 -27.48 17.35 18.01
N VAL A 90 -27.61 18.36 18.86
CA VAL A 90 -27.41 19.77 18.48
C VAL A 90 -25.99 20.00 17.93
N ASP A 91 -25.02 19.22 18.40
CA ASP A 91 -23.61 19.27 18.01
C ASP A 91 -23.24 18.26 16.91
N TYR A 92 -24.22 17.67 16.22
CA TYR A 92 -24.02 16.69 15.14
C TYR A 92 -22.98 17.16 14.11
N GLN A 93 -23.15 18.38 13.59
CA GLN A 93 -22.33 18.87 12.49
C GLN A 93 -20.87 19.04 12.93
N ALA A 94 -20.64 19.57 14.13
CA ALA A 94 -19.31 19.68 14.71
C ALA A 94 -18.65 18.31 14.94
N ARG A 95 -19.42 17.31 15.39
CA ARG A 95 -18.92 15.94 15.59
C ARG A 95 -18.59 15.24 14.26
N TYR A 96 -19.37 15.49 13.22
CA TYR A 96 -19.12 14.96 11.89
C TYR A 96 -17.88 15.62 11.27
N ASP A 97 -17.80 16.95 11.33
CA ASP A 97 -16.65 17.73 10.87
C ASP A 97 -15.36 17.24 11.52
N SER A 98 -15.36 17.10 12.85
CA SER A 98 -14.20 16.57 13.58
C SER A 98 -13.80 15.15 13.14
N ALA A 99 -14.73 14.34 12.66
CA ALA A 99 -14.44 12.98 12.21
C ALA A 99 -13.87 12.97 10.78
N VAL A 100 -14.39 13.83 9.90
CA VAL A 100 -13.83 14.07 8.56
C VAL A 100 -12.41 14.62 8.69
N ASP A 101 -12.19 15.64 9.50
CA ASP A 101 -10.86 16.22 9.76
C ASP A 101 -9.88 15.18 10.32
N GLY A 102 -10.37 14.29 11.20
CA GLY A 102 -9.58 13.19 11.73
C GLY A 102 -9.13 12.19 10.67
N TYR A 103 -10.00 11.91 9.69
CA TYR A 103 -9.67 11.08 8.54
C TYR A 103 -8.67 11.77 7.60
N THR A 104 -8.91 13.04 7.24
CA THR A 104 -8.00 13.81 6.39
C THR A 104 -6.61 13.88 7.00
N ARG A 105 -6.50 14.17 8.30
CA ARG A 105 -5.21 14.17 8.99
C ARG A 105 -4.52 12.82 8.96
N ALA A 106 -5.26 11.73 9.18
CA ALA A 106 -4.68 10.39 9.09
C ALA A 106 -4.16 10.08 7.68
N LEU A 107 -4.85 10.56 6.65
CA LEU A 107 -4.42 10.42 5.26
C LEU A 107 -3.18 11.27 4.95
N ASP A 108 -3.11 12.51 5.44
CA ASP A 108 -1.94 13.38 5.28
C ASP A 108 -0.70 12.82 5.98
N GLU A 109 -0.86 12.33 7.22
CA GLU A 109 0.25 11.81 8.03
C GLU A 109 0.76 10.44 7.57
N HIS A 110 -0.12 9.59 7.02
CA HIS A 110 0.20 8.19 6.74
C HIS A 110 0.06 7.79 5.27
N GLY A 111 -0.51 8.65 4.43
CA GLY A 111 -0.78 8.37 3.02
C GLY A 111 0.46 8.27 2.14
N THR A 112 1.58 8.88 2.55
CA THR A 112 2.86 8.85 1.82
C THR A 112 3.47 7.45 1.71
N LEU A 113 3.07 6.52 2.58
CA LEU A 113 3.51 5.13 2.57
C LEU A 113 2.60 4.23 1.71
N LEU A 114 1.54 4.79 1.12
CA LEU A 114 0.62 4.08 0.25
C LEU A 114 1.03 4.19 -1.22
N SER A 115 0.51 3.30 -2.05
CA SER A 115 0.58 3.45 -3.50
C SER A 115 -0.21 4.69 -3.95
N PRO A 116 0.24 5.41 -5.01
CA PRO A 116 -0.46 6.60 -5.49
C PRO A 116 -1.93 6.34 -5.85
N GLN A 117 -2.22 5.19 -6.44
CA GLN A 117 -3.59 4.80 -6.81
C GLN A 117 -4.46 4.58 -5.58
N THR A 118 -3.91 3.97 -4.52
CA THR A 118 -4.65 3.80 -3.27
C THR A 118 -4.88 5.14 -2.58
N LEU A 119 -3.86 6.01 -2.55
CA LEU A 119 -3.97 7.33 -1.95
C LEU A 119 -5.07 8.16 -2.64
N GLU A 120 -5.03 8.26 -3.97
CA GLU A 120 -6.02 9.01 -4.75
C GLU A 120 -7.46 8.52 -4.48
N ARG A 121 -7.67 7.21 -4.41
CA ARG A 121 -8.99 6.63 -4.17
C ARG A 121 -9.47 6.83 -2.72
N MET A 122 -8.56 6.74 -1.75
CA MET A 122 -8.88 7.02 -0.34
C MET A 122 -9.23 8.50 -0.16
N ASP A 123 -8.42 9.39 -0.75
CA ASP A 123 -8.68 10.82 -0.82
C ASP A 123 -10.05 11.12 -1.43
N TYR A 124 -10.36 10.49 -2.57
CA TYR A 124 -11.65 10.67 -3.23
C TYR A 124 -12.83 10.20 -2.35
N GLN A 125 -12.66 9.14 -1.56
CA GLN A 125 -13.68 8.73 -0.59
C GLN A 125 -13.82 9.75 0.55
N GLY A 126 -12.72 10.32 1.05
CA GLY A 126 -12.76 11.44 2.01
C GLY A 126 -13.52 12.63 1.46
N TRP A 127 -13.23 13.01 0.22
CA TRP A 127 -13.92 14.08 -0.49
C TRP A 127 -15.44 13.85 -0.56
N LEU A 128 -15.89 12.62 -0.83
CA LEU A 128 -17.31 12.28 -0.82
C LEU A 128 -17.95 12.61 0.54
N PHE A 129 -17.37 12.12 1.64
CA PHE A 129 -17.86 12.39 3.00
C PHE A 129 -17.87 13.90 3.30
N GLN A 130 -16.81 14.62 2.95
CA GLN A 130 -16.72 16.07 3.19
C GLN A 130 -17.83 16.84 2.46
N ASN A 131 -18.13 16.47 1.22
CA ASN A 131 -19.14 17.16 0.43
C ASN A 131 -20.58 16.80 0.82
N PHE A 132 -20.79 15.62 1.41
CA PHE A 132 -22.09 15.24 1.94
C PHE A 132 -22.53 16.06 3.16
N LYS A 133 -21.61 16.76 3.84
CA LYS A 133 -21.91 17.74 4.89
C LYS A 133 -22.99 18.75 4.47
N TYR A 134 -23.01 19.12 3.19
CA TYR A 134 -23.84 20.20 2.66
C TYR A 134 -25.19 19.74 2.13
N GLN A 135 -25.44 18.43 2.12
CA GLN A 135 -26.72 17.86 1.74
C GLN A 135 -27.36 17.24 3.00
N ASP A 136 -28.67 17.43 3.21
CA ASP A 136 -29.40 16.85 4.36
C ASP A 136 -29.61 15.32 4.17
N VAL A 137 -28.56 14.61 3.76
CA VAL A 137 -28.57 13.19 3.41
C VAL A 137 -28.75 12.27 4.60
N ALA A 138 -28.50 12.77 5.82
CA ALA A 138 -28.82 12.05 7.04
C ALA A 138 -30.33 11.75 7.17
N ALA A 139 -31.18 12.44 6.41
CA ALA A 139 -32.62 12.22 6.40
C ALA A 139 -33.08 11.01 5.56
N GLN A 140 -32.29 10.52 4.58
CA GLN A 140 -32.76 9.48 3.67
C GLN A 140 -31.96 8.17 3.77
N ALA A 141 -32.68 7.05 3.90
CA ALA A 141 -32.09 5.72 4.06
C ALA A 141 -31.24 5.25 2.86
N SER A 142 -31.51 5.78 1.67
CA SER A 142 -30.78 5.48 0.44
C SER A 142 -29.32 5.96 0.50
N TYR A 143 -29.04 7.13 1.10
CA TYR A 143 -27.68 7.62 1.28
C TYR A 143 -26.88 6.75 2.25
N ARG A 144 -27.50 6.30 3.35
CA ARG A 144 -26.85 5.37 4.28
C ARG A 144 -26.38 4.09 3.59
N ASN A 145 -27.23 3.52 2.74
CA ASN A 145 -26.91 2.35 1.95
C ASN A 145 -25.72 2.59 1.00
N PHE A 146 -25.67 3.76 0.37
CA PHE A 146 -24.56 4.19 -0.49
C PHE A 146 -23.24 4.27 0.29
N PHE A 147 -23.26 4.90 1.46
CA PHE A 147 -22.09 5.00 2.32
C PHE A 147 -21.61 3.68 2.90
N TYR A 148 -22.53 2.75 3.17
CA TYR A 148 -22.15 1.40 3.57
C TYR A 148 -21.39 0.67 2.45
N ASP A 149 -21.78 0.88 1.19
CA ASP A 149 -21.07 0.30 0.05
C ASP A 149 -19.70 0.96 -0.15
N LEU A 150 -19.59 2.29 0.01
CA LEU A 150 -18.31 3.01 0.07
C LEU A 150 -17.42 2.51 1.22
N TYR A 151 -18.02 2.22 2.37
CA TYR A 151 -17.30 1.68 3.53
C TYR A 151 -16.72 0.30 3.24
N ARG A 152 -17.48 -0.58 2.59
CA ARG A 152 -16.98 -1.90 2.17
C ARG A 152 -15.85 -1.78 1.15
N GLU A 153 -15.99 -0.87 0.19
CA GLU A 153 -15.00 -0.64 -0.86
C GLU A 153 -13.67 -0.15 -0.29
N PHE A 154 -13.70 0.77 0.66
CA PHE A 154 -12.51 1.22 1.39
C PHE A 154 -11.71 0.05 2.00
N TYR A 155 -12.42 -0.89 2.65
CA TYR A 155 -11.80 -2.06 3.27
C TYR A 155 -11.22 -3.04 2.24
N LEU A 156 -11.88 -3.21 1.09
CA LEU A 156 -11.34 -4.00 -0.01
C LEU A 156 -10.06 -3.36 -0.56
N GLN A 157 -10.06 -2.04 -0.74
CA GLN A 157 -8.90 -1.31 -1.21
C GLN A 157 -7.72 -1.42 -0.24
N ALA A 158 -7.95 -1.33 1.06
CA ALA A 158 -6.90 -1.56 2.05
C ALA A 158 -6.36 -3.01 2.02
N LYS A 159 -7.20 -4.01 1.73
CA LYS A 159 -6.74 -5.41 1.56
C LYS A 159 -5.90 -5.60 0.30
N VAL A 160 -6.25 -4.94 -0.80
CA VAL A 160 -5.45 -4.93 -2.04
C VAL A 160 -4.09 -4.28 -1.79
N GLU A 161 -4.08 -3.12 -1.13
CA GLU A 161 -2.86 -2.38 -0.77
C GLU A 161 -1.90 -3.21 0.10
N LEU A 162 -2.45 -4.06 0.98
CA LEU A 162 -1.70 -5.00 1.81
C LEU A 162 -1.31 -6.30 1.10
N GLY A 163 -1.73 -6.50 -0.15
CA GLY A 163 -1.49 -7.74 -0.89
C GLY A 163 -2.26 -8.96 -0.35
N VAL A 164 -3.32 -8.75 0.44
CA VAL A 164 -4.14 -9.82 1.02
C VAL A 164 -5.08 -10.42 -0.02
N ILE A 165 -5.56 -9.60 -0.96
CA ILE A 165 -6.38 -10.02 -2.09
C ILE A 165 -5.81 -9.41 -3.39
N PRO A 166 -5.97 -10.08 -4.55
CA PRO A 166 -5.61 -9.48 -5.82
C PRO A 166 -6.56 -8.33 -6.17
N ASP A 167 -6.08 -7.33 -6.92
CA ASP A 167 -6.89 -6.19 -7.36
C ASP A 167 -8.11 -6.63 -8.20
N THR A 168 -8.01 -7.77 -8.90
CA THR A 168 -9.10 -8.39 -9.67
C THR A 168 -10.25 -8.92 -8.81
N ALA A 169 -10.05 -9.13 -7.50
CA ALA A 169 -11.11 -9.53 -6.58
C ALA A 169 -11.96 -8.33 -6.11
N ARG A 170 -11.61 -7.12 -6.53
CA ARG A 170 -12.36 -5.89 -6.25
C ARG A 170 -13.41 -5.69 -7.33
N HIS A 171 -14.65 -5.45 -6.91
CA HIS A 171 -15.66 -4.82 -7.76
C HIS A 171 -15.74 -3.36 -7.31
N PRO A 172 -15.05 -2.43 -7.99
CA PRO A 172 -15.11 -1.04 -7.60
C PRO A 172 -16.56 -0.59 -7.50
N VAL A 173 -16.84 0.32 -6.58
CA VAL A 173 -17.97 1.24 -6.83
C VAL A 173 -17.56 2.07 -8.05
N GLU A 174 -17.92 1.59 -9.22
CA GLU A 174 -17.59 2.23 -10.49
C GLU A 174 -18.46 3.48 -10.64
N PHE A 175 -17.92 4.63 -10.29
CA PHE A 175 -18.43 5.93 -10.69
C PHE A 175 -18.05 6.19 -12.15
N ASP A 176 -18.56 5.35 -13.03
CA ASP A 176 -18.33 5.49 -14.46
C ASP A 176 -18.83 6.88 -14.86
N GLU A 177 -17.87 7.73 -15.24
CA GLU A 177 -17.99 9.11 -15.76
C GLU A 177 -17.50 10.25 -14.85
N TRP A 178 -17.03 10.02 -13.62
CA TRP A 178 -16.57 11.12 -12.74
C TRP A 178 -15.21 10.86 -12.11
N SER A 179 -14.14 11.43 -12.70
CA SER A 179 -12.84 11.55 -12.04
C SER A 179 -12.90 12.55 -10.88
N HIS A 180 -11.94 12.46 -9.94
CA HIS A 180 -11.84 13.43 -8.84
C HIS A 180 -11.78 14.87 -9.37
N ALA A 181 -10.93 15.14 -10.37
CA ALA A 181 -10.82 16.44 -11.01
C ALA A 181 -12.14 16.94 -11.64
N LYS A 182 -12.95 16.04 -12.22
CA LYS A 182 -14.27 16.40 -12.76
C LYS A 182 -15.24 16.73 -11.63
N ALA A 183 -15.21 15.95 -10.55
CA ALA A 183 -16.01 16.15 -9.36
C ALA A 183 -15.72 17.49 -8.67
N ASP A 184 -14.45 17.86 -8.55
CA ASP A 184 -14.03 19.17 -8.06
C ASP A 184 -14.50 20.31 -8.95
N SER A 185 -14.43 20.15 -10.28
CA SER A 185 -14.78 21.21 -11.22
C SER A 185 -16.28 21.50 -11.32
N LEU A 186 -17.12 20.45 -11.28
CA LEU A 186 -18.57 20.56 -11.45
C LEU A 186 -19.31 20.65 -10.11
N GLY A 187 -18.61 20.38 -9.01
CA GLY A 187 -19.14 20.40 -7.66
C GLY A 187 -19.86 19.11 -7.28
N ALA A 188 -19.98 18.91 -5.97
CA ALA A 188 -20.50 17.66 -5.42
C ALA A 188 -21.99 17.43 -5.67
N GLN A 189 -22.81 18.48 -5.77
CA GLN A 189 -24.22 18.33 -6.10
C GLN A 189 -24.40 17.60 -7.44
N ALA A 190 -23.72 18.07 -8.48
CA ALA A 190 -23.78 17.48 -9.81
C ALA A 190 -23.18 16.06 -9.82
N PHE A 191 -22.16 15.80 -9.00
CA PHE A 191 -21.64 14.45 -8.81
C PHE A 191 -22.70 13.51 -8.22
N PHE A 192 -23.36 13.93 -7.13
CA PHE A 192 -24.37 13.10 -6.47
C PHE A 192 -25.58 12.87 -7.37
N ASP A 193 -26.08 13.89 -8.05
CA ASP A 193 -27.20 13.75 -8.98
C ASP A 193 -26.90 12.73 -10.10
N ALA A 194 -25.68 12.73 -10.62
CA ALA A 194 -25.27 11.82 -11.69
C ALA A 194 -24.97 10.39 -11.22
N ASN A 195 -24.37 10.23 -10.04
CA ASN A 195 -23.82 8.95 -9.60
C ASN A 195 -24.69 8.21 -8.60
N PHE A 196 -25.45 8.93 -7.77
CA PHE A 196 -26.31 8.32 -6.75
C PHE A 196 -27.45 7.52 -7.39
N GLU A 197 -28.16 8.09 -8.37
CA GLU A 197 -29.24 7.38 -9.06
C GLU A 197 -28.72 6.19 -9.86
N LYS A 198 -27.55 6.31 -10.50
CA LYS A 198 -26.90 5.16 -11.18
C LYS A 198 -26.52 4.05 -10.20
N TRP A 199 -25.92 4.40 -9.06
CA TRP A 199 -25.61 3.43 -8.01
C TRP A 199 -26.88 2.72 -7.50
N LYS A 200 -27.95 3.49 -7.25
CA LYS A 200 -29.23 2.97 -6.78
C LYS A 200 -29.83 1.98 -7.78
N GLN A 201 -29.87 2.33 -9.07
CA GLN A 201 -30.32 1.44 -10.14
C GLN A 201 -29.51 0.13 -10.21
N ARG A 202 -28.18 0.21 -10.10
CA ARG A 202 -27.30 -0.98 -10.07
C ARG A 202 -27.59 -1.86 -8.86
N ARG A 203 -27.76 -1.24 -7.69
CA ARG A 203 -28.06 -1.96 -6.44
C ARG A 203 -29.41 -2.66 -6.50
N ASP A 204 -30.43 -2.00 -7.01
CA ASP A 204 -31.77 -2.57 -7.18
C ASP A 204 -31.75 -3.74 -8.19
N ALA A 205 -30.99 -3.61 -9.29
CA ALA A 205 -30.80 -4.70 -10.25
C ALA A 205 -30.07 -5.91 -9.65
N MET A 206 -29.11 -5.68 -8.75
CA MET A 206 -28.44 -6.77 -8.01
C MET A 206 -29.35 -7.41 -6.95
N ALA A 207 -30.22 -6.63 -6.31
CA ALA A 207 -31.18 -7.12 -5.33
C ALA A 207 -32.36 -7.89 -5.95
N GLY A 208 -32.77 -7.54 -7.18
CA GLY A 208 -33.84 -8.23 -7.92
C GLY A 208 -33.42 -9.53 -8.61
N ASN A 209 -32.14 -9.92 -8.55
CA ASN A 209 -31.61 -11.17 -9.09
C ASN A 209 -31.49 -12.29 -8.03
N PHE A 210 -32.17 -12.15 -6.88
CA PHE A 210 -32.24 -13.14 -5.81
C PHE A 210 -33.69 -13.47 -5.46
#